data_AF-A0AAW1WG46-F1
#
_entry.id   AF-A0AAW1WG46-F1
#
_cell.length_a   1.000
_cell.length_b   1.000
_cell.length_c   1.000
_cell.angle_alpha   90.00
_cell.angle_beta   90.00
_cell.angle_gamma   90.00
#
_symmetry.space_group_name_H-M   'P 1'
#
loop_
_entity.id
_entity.type
_entity.pdbx_description
1 polymer ?
#
loop_
_entity_poly.entity_id
_entity_poly.type
_entity_poly.pdbx_seq_one_letter_code
_entity_poly.pdbx_strand_id
1 'polypeptide(L)'
;MSATIISDPMGGLSAPESQAAAPKLNPQSEIEFAKCECCGLTEECTPAYIENVRERNLGHWICGLCSEAIKDEILRSERLVSTEEAIATHMNFCQKFKASGPPLNPTIHLISAVRQILRRSLDSPRASSSTPTSPMRIGGRPGLTRSGSCFPALTGVE
;
A
#
# COMPACT_ATOMS: atom_id res chain seq x y z
N MET A 1 -34.74 -52.12 -70.07
CA MET A 1 -35.93 -52.27 -69.21
C MET A 1 -35.61 -51.60 -67.88
N SER A 2 -36.53 -50.72 -67.42
CA SER A 2 -36.63 -50.18 -66.03
C SER A 2 -35.54 -49.19 -65.59
N ALA A 3 -35.79 -48.10 -64.88
CA ALA A 3 -37.01 -47.38 -64.46
C ALA A 3 -36.58 -45.95 -64.03
N THR A 4 -37.48 -44.98 -64.16
CA THR A 4 -37.33 -43.59 -63.67
C THR A 4 -37.63 -43.52 -62.16
N ILE A 5 -36.88 -42.71 -61.41
CA ILE A 5 -37.39 -42.03 -60.19
C ILE A 5 -36.71 -40.66 -60.03
N ILE A 6 -37.54 -39.62 -59.91
CA ILE A 6 -37.25 -38.23 -59.55
C ILE A 6 -37.53 -38.10 -58.04
N SER A 7 -36.73 -37.34 -57.28
CA SER A 7 -37.19 -36.54 -56.11
C SER A 7 -36.12 -35.56 -55.59
N ASP A 8 -36.62 -34.36 -55.27
CA ASP A 8 -36.13 -33.06 -54.79
C ASP A 8 -34.78 -32.79 -54.08
N PRO A 9 -34.32 -31.51 -54.12
CA PRO A 9 -33.26 -30.96 -53.29
C PRO A 9 -33.81 -30.20 -52.05
N MET A 10 -33.26 -30.42 -50.86
CA MET A 10 -33.28 -29.43 -49.77
C MET A 10 -32.30 -29.78 -48.65
N GLY A 11 -31.51 -28.79 -48.24
CA GLY A 11 -31.06 -28.65 -46.85
C GLY A 11 -29.73 -29.28 -46.46
N GLY A 12 -28.72 -28.45 -46.20
CA GLY A 12 -27.50 -28.87 -45.52
C GLY A 12 -26.45 -27.75 -45.43
N LEU A 13 -26.66 -26.80 -44.50
CA LEU A 13 -25.60 -25.90 -44.03
C LEU A 13 -24.52 -26.72 -43.30
N SER A 14 -23.25 -26.37 -43.52
CA SER A 14 -22.11 -26.42 -42.57
C SER A 14 -20.85 -26.05 -43.35
N ALA A 15 -19.96 -25.12 -42.99
CA ALA A 15 -19.87 -24.02 -42.04
C ALA A 15 -18.62 -23.22 -42.51
N PRO A 16 -18.56 -21.88 -42.43
CA PRO A 16 -17.30 -21.18 -42.60
C PRO A 16 -16.47 -21.30 -41.31
N GLU A 17 -15.19 -21.62 -41.45
CA GLU A 17 -14.19 -21.53 -40.38
C GLU A 17 -14.27 -20.17 -39.69
N SER A 18 -14.83 -20.18 -38.48
CA SER A 18 -14.83 -19.04 -37.59
C SER A 18 -13.44 -18.96 -36.98
N GLN A 19 -12.57 -18.11 -37.55
CA GLN A 19 -11.33 -17.70 -36.93
C GLN A 19 -11.67 -16.98 -35.62
N ALA A 20 -11.64 -17.71 -34.52
CA ALA A 20 -11.57 -17.16 -33.19
C ALA A 20 -10.23 -16.43 -33.08
N ALA A 21 -10.27 -15.11 -33.21
CA ALA A 21 -9.17 -14.25 -32.83
C ALA A 21 -8.96 -14.42 -31.31
N ALA A 22 -7.93 -15.16 -30.95
CA ALA A 22 -7.45 -15.23 -29.58
C ALA A 22 -7.18 -13.80 -29.08
N PRO A 23 -7.66 -13.41 -27.88
CA PRO A 23 -7.26 -12.15 -27.32
C PRO A 23 -5.75 -12.22 -27.08
N LYS A 24 -4.99 -11.42 -27.82
CA LYS A 24 -3.61 -11.07 -27.47
C LYS A 24 -3.68 -10.32 -26.14
N LEU A 25 -3.70 -11.06 -25.04
CA LEU A 25 -3.37 -10.54 -23.72
C LEU A 25 -1.88 -10.20 -23.78
N ASN A 26 -1.57 -8.98 -24.18
CA ASN A 26 -0.27 -8.40 -23.91
C ASN A 26 -0.26 -8.12 -22.40
N PRO A 27 0.50 -8.84 -21.56
CA PRO A 27 0.42 -8.71 -20.11
C PRO A 27 1.20 -7.51 -19.59
N GLN A 28 1.41 -6.49 -20.43
CA GLN A 28 1.82 -5.18 -19.95
C GLN A 28 0.57 -4.56 -19.34
N SER A 29 0.34 -4.88 -18.06
CA SER A 29 -0.58 -4.13 -17.22
C SER A 29 -0.24 -2.66 -17.46
N GLU A 30 -1.15 -1.91 -18.07
CA GLU A 30 -0.94 -0.50 -18.33
C GLU A 30 -0.54 0.17 -17.01
N ILE A 31 0.62 0.80 -16.98
CA ILE A 31 1.15 1.49 -15.80
C ILE A 31 0.98 2.98 -16.04
N GLU A 32 0.34 3.65 -15.10
CA GLU A 32 0.17 5.09 -15.06
C GLU A 32 0.96 5.70 -13.90
N PHE A 33 1.42 6.94 -14.07
CA PHE A 33 2.03 7.71 -13.01
C PHE A 33 0.97 8.59 -12.35
N ALA A 34 0.63 8.28 -11.10
CA ALA A 34 -0.41 8.98 -10.37
C ALA A 34 0.18 9.77 -9.19
N LYS A 35 -0.11 11.07 -9.15
CA LYS A 35 0.42 12.00 -8.14
C LYS A 35 -0.53 12.14 -6.96
N CYS A 36 -0.10 11.74 -5.78
CA CYS A 36 -0.88 11.81 -4.54
C CYS A 36 -1.34 13.24 -4.24
N GLU A 37 -2.64 13.40 -3.96
CA GLU A 37 -3.25 14.69 -3.67
C GLU A 37 -2.85 15.26 -2.30
N CYS A 38 -2.43 14.41 -1.35
CA CYS A 38 -1.94 14.82 -0.03
C CYS A 38 -0.49 15.35 -0.11
N CYS A 39 0.46 14.46 -0.38
CA CYS A 39 1.90 14.74 -0.26
C CYS A 39 2.59 15.08 -1.59
N GLY A 40 1.94 14.85 -2.74
CA GLY A 40 2.51 15.11 -4.05
C GLY A 40 3.52 14.07 -4.53
N LEU A 41 3.70 12.96 -3.79
CA LEU A 41 4.49 11.81 -4.24
C LEU A 41 3.81 11.19 -5.48
N THR A 42 4.61 10.88 -6.50
CA THR A 42 4.14 10.16 -7.70
C THR A 42 4.47 8.69 -7.54
N GLU A 43 3.49 7.82 -7.81
CA GLU A 43 3.64 6.37 -7.80
C GLU A 43 3.27 5.78 -9.17
N GLU A 44 3.92 4.68 -9.54
CA GLU A 44 3.58 3.86 -10.70
C GLU A 44 2.48 2.87 -10.31
N CYS A 45 1.33 2.93 -10.97
CA CYS A 45 0.14 2.19 -10.57
C CYS A 45 -0.65 1.70 -11.80
N THR A 46 -1.32 0.57 -11.66
CA THR A 46 -2.30 0.12 -12.67
C THR A 46 -3.58 0.97 -12.57
N PRO A 47 -4.27 1.27 -13.68
CA PRO A 47 -5.53 2.01 -13.68
C PRO A 47 -6.58 1.44 -12.71
N ALA A 48 -6.72 0.11 -12.66
CA ALA A 48 -7.65 -0.57 -11.75
C ALA A 48 -7.34 -0.31 -10.27
N TYR A 49 -6.04 -0.23 -9.92
CA TYR A 49 -5.64 0.14 -8.56
C TYR A 49 -5.95 1.60 -8.25
N ILE A 50 -5.73 2.51 -9.23
CA ILE A 50 -6.08 3.93 -9.11
C ILE A 50 -7.57 4.10 -8.81
N GLU A 51 -8.43 3.42 -9.57
CA GLU A 51 -9.88 3.49 -9.40
C GLU A 51 -10.32 2.99 -8.02
N ASN A 52 -9.88 1.80 -7.61
CA ASN A 52 -10.22 1.25 -6.29
C ASN A 52 -9.72 2.12 -5.12
N VAL A 53 -8.58 2.80 -5.26
CA VAL A 53 -8.11 3.77 -4.26
C VAL A 53 -9.03 4.99 -4.21
N ARG A 54 -9.43 5.53 -5.38
CA ARG A 54 -10.35 6.67 -5.44
C ARG A 54 -11.72 6.35 -4.85
N GLU A 55 -12.27 5.17 -5.13
CA GLU A 55 -13.55 4.71 -4.57
C GLU A 55 -13.56 4.73 -3.03
N ARG A 56 -12.47 4.29 -2.40
CA ARG A 56 -12.33 4.24 -0.94
C ARG A 56 -12.07 5.59 -0.30
N ASN A 57 -11.52 6.53 -1.07
CA ASN A 57 -11.03 7.82 -0.59
C ASN A 57 -11.81 9.00 -1.17
N LEU A 58 -13.13 8.85 -1.36
CA LEU A 58 -14.03 9.94 -1.78
C LEU A 58 -13.59 10.60 -3.10
N GLY A 59 -13.05 9.80 -4.02
CA GLY A 59 -12.56 10.26 -5.32
C GLY A 59 -11.10 10.71 -5.34
N HIS A 60 -10.43 10.82 -4.19
CA HIS A 60 -9.04 11.26 -4.11
C HIS A 60 -8.06 10.13 -4.42
N TRP A 61 -7.06 10.41 -5.25
CA TRP A 61 -5.91 9.54 -5.39
C TRP A 61 -4.92 9.80 -4.24
N ILE A 62 -4.71 8.78 -3.42
CA ILE A 62 -3.86 8.83 -2.22
C ILE A 62 -2.80 7.73 -2.31
N CYS A 63 -1.52 8.10 -2.17
CA CYS A 63 -0.43 7.12 -2.21
C CYS A 63 -0.54 6.10 -1.07
N GLY A 64 0.19 4.99 -1.19
CA GLY A 64 0.18 3.91 -0.19
C GLY A 64 0.50 4.41 1.23
N LEU A 65 1.49 5.29 1.37
CA LEU A 65 1.90 5.82 2.68
C LEU A 65 0.86 6.75 3.32
N CYS A 66 0.26 7.65 2.54
CA CYS A 66 -0.79 8.54 3.04
C CYS A 66 -2.07 7.76 3.37
N SER A 67 -2.38 6.71 2.60
CA SER A 67 -3.52 5.82 2.87
C SER A 67 -3.39 5.14 4.24
N GLU A 68 -2.19 4.63 4.57
CA GLU A 68 -1.95 4.04 5.89
C GLU A 68 -1.98 5.08 7.01
N ALA A 69 -1.45 6.28 6.78
CA ALA A 69 -1.50 7.36 7.76
C ALA A 69 -2.95 7.80 8.06
N ILE A 70 -3.82 7.88 7.04
CA ILE A 70 -5.24 8.22 7.22
C ILE A 70 -5.98 7.12 7.98
N LYS A 71 -5.76 5.85 7.63
CA LYS A 71 -6.35 4.71 8.37
C LYS A 71 -5.92 4.71 9.83
N ASP A 72 -4.64 4.94 10.10
CA ASP A 72 -4.07 4.99 11.44
C ASP A 72 -4.64 6.17 12.26
N GLU A 73 -4.87 7.34 11.64
CA GLU A 73 -5.55 8.47 12.30
C GLU A 73 -6.99 8.11 12.71
N ILE A 74 -7.75 7.47 11.81
CA ILE A 74 -9.12 7.01 12.10
C ILE A 74 -9.14 6.01 13.25
N LEU A 75 -8.18 5.06 13.29
CA LEU A 75 -8.10 4.03 14.31
C LEU A 75 -7.57 4.54 15.66
N ARG A 76 -6.68 5.53 15.65
CA ARG A 76 -6.04 6.07 16.86
C ARG A 76 -6.90 7.12 17.56
N SER A 77 -7.75 7.83 16.81
CA SER A 77 -8.55 8.90 17.38
C SER A 77 -9.48 8.39 18.49
N GLU A 78 -9.42 9.03 19.66
CA GLU A 78 -10.33 8.77 20.78
C GLU A 78 -11.79 9.14 20.45
N ARG A 79 -11.99 10.02 19.46
CA ARG A 79 -13.28 10.40 18.91
C ARG A 79 -13.54 9.65 17.61
N LEU A 80 -14.81 9.33 17.32
CA LEU A 80 -15.24 8.90 16.00
C LEU A 80 -14.92 10.01 14.97
N VAL A 81 -13.94 9.76 14.11
CA VAL A 81 -13.56 10.62 12.98
C VAL A 81 -14.04 9.97 11.70
N SER A 82 -14.72 10.73 10.84
CA SER A 82 -15.14 10.23 9.54
C SER A 82 -13.95 10.10 8.58
N THR A 83 -14.07 9.23 7.58
CA THR A 83 -13.03 9.12 6.53
C THR A 83 -12.76 10.47 5.85
N GLU A 84 -13.80 11.26 5.60
CA GLU A 84 -13.69 12.60 5.03
C GLU A 84 -12.89 13.55 5.92
N GLU A 85 -13.19 13.58 7.22
CA GLU A 85 -12.50 14.44 8.19
C GLU A 85 -11.02 14.03 8.33
N ALA A 86 -10.73 12.73 8.32
CA ALA A 86 -9.36 12.21 8.36
C ALA A 86 -8.57 12.59 7.09
N ILE A 87 -9.18 12.43 5.90
CA ILE A 87 -8.57 12.83 4.63
C ILE A 87 -8.27 14.34 4.65
N ALA A 88 -9.26 15.18 4.99
CA ALA A 88 -9.11 16.63 5.01
C ALA A 88 -8.02 17.09 5.98
N THR A 89 -7.97 16.50 7.18
CA THR A 89 -6.96 16.78 8.20
C THR A 89 -5.57 16.40 7.70
N HIS A 90 -5.42 15.21 7.10
CA HIS A 90 -4.15 14.75 6.57
C HIS A 90 -3.67 15.60 5.37
N MET A 91 -4.57 15.96 4.46
CA MET A 91 -4.26 16.87 3.34
C MET A 91 -3.77 18.23 3.84
N ASN A 92 -4.45 18.81 4.84
CA ASN A 92 -4.05 20.07 5.45
C ASN A 92 -2.66 19.98 6.09
N PHE A 93 -2.40 18.88 6.83
CA PHE A 93 -1.08 18.61 7.41
C PHE A 93 0.01 18.53 6.33
N CYS A 94 -0.20 17.75 5.27
CA CYS A 94 0.75 17.65 4.17
C CYS A 94 0.96 18.98 3.44
N GLN A 95 -0.09 19.78 3.24
CA GLN A 95 0.02 21.10 2.61
C GLN A 95 0.84 22.07 3.47
N LYS A 96 0.60 22.12 4.78
CA LYS A 96 1.39 22.94 5.72
C LYS A 96 2.86 22.52 5.73
N PHE A 97 3.13 21.21 5.73
CA PHE A 97 4.48 20.69 5.68
C PHE A 97 5.20 21.11 4.38
N LYS A 98 4.55 20.96 3.22
CA LYS A 98 5.10 21.41 1.92
C LYS A 98 5.34 22.93 1.89
N ALA A 99 4.42 23.71 2.43
CA ALA A 99 4.51 25.17 2.44
C ALA A 99 5.65 25.70 3.33
N SER A 100 6.00 24.98 4.40
CA SER A 100 7.08 25.38 5.31
C SER A 100 8.49 25.31 4.68
N GLY A 101 8.63 24.58 3.57
CA GLY A 101 9.90 24.39 2.88
C GLY A 101 10.93 23.62 3.71
N PRO A 102 12.07 23.24 3.11
CA PRO A 102 13.18 22.68 3.86
C PRO A 102 13.78 23.74 4.80
N PRO A 103 14.24 23.35 5.99
CA PRO A 103 14.95 24.28 6.88
C PRO A 103 16.24 24.79 6.23
N LEU A 104 16.72 25.97 6.65
CA LEU A 104 17.91 26.64 6.08
C LEU A 104 19.14 25.74 5.97
N ASN A 105 19.34 24.81 6.91
CA ASN A 105 20.46 23.87 6.94
C ASN A 105 19.97 22.41 7.04
N PRO A 106 19.38 21.85 5.97
CA PRO A 106 18.64 20.59 6.04
C PRO A 106 19.52 19.42 6.48
N THR A 107 20.79 19.39 6.05
CA THR A 107 21.76 18.36 6.44
C THR A 107 22.03 18.35 7.94
N ILE A 108 22.17 19.52 8.58
CA ILE A 108 22.43 19.62 10.02
C ILE A 108 21.21 19.12 10.81
N HIS A 109 20.01 19.53 10.40
CA HIS A 109 18.77 19.07 11.02
C HIS A 109 18.60 17.55 10.87
N LEU A 110 18.92 16.99 9.70
CA LEU A 110 18.89 15.55 9.46
C LEU A 110 19.88 14.81 10.37
N ILE A 111 21.14 15.25 10.43
CA ILE A 111 22.16 14.63 11.31
C ILE A 111 21.69 14.67 12.77
N SER A 112 21.13 15.80 13.21
CA SER A 112 20.61 15.94 14.58
C SER A 112 19.44 14.98 14.85
N ALA A 113 18.48 14.89 13.92
CA ALA A 113 17.33 14.01 14.04
C ALA A 113 17.75 12.54 14.08
N VAL A 114 18.60 12.10 13.16
CA VAL A 114 19.12 10.72 13.13
C VAL A 114 19.91 10.40 14.41
N ARG A 115 20.76 11.33 14.86
CA ARG A 115 21.49 11.18 16.13
C ARG A 115 20.55 11.01 17.32
N GLN A 116 19.46 11.79 17.38
CA GLN A 116 18.47 11.69 18.44
C GLN A 116 17.74 10.34 18.41
N ILE A 117 17.38 9.85 17.22
CA ILE A 117 16.77 8.53 17.05
C ILE A 117 17.72 7.43 17.55
N LEU A 118 18.99 7.48 17.15
CA LEU A 118 20.01 6.52 17.59
C LEU A 118 20.19 6.54 19.12
N ARG A 119 20.25 7.72 19.74
CA ARG A 119 20.34 7.83 21.21
C ARG A 119 19.13 7.23 21.91
N ARG A 120 17.91 7.57 21.48
CA ARG A 120 16.68 7.00 22.04
C ARG A 120 16.61 5.48 21.91
N SER A 121 17.19 4.92 20.84
CA SER A 121 17.25 3.46 20.66
C SER A 121 18.21 2.76 21.63
N LEU A 122 19.21 3.49 22.15
CA LEU A 122 20.15 3.00 23.17
C LEU A 122 19.60 3.17 24.59
N ASP A 123 18.81 4.22 24.82
CA ASP A 123 18.18 4.53 26.13
C ASP A 123 16.92 3.70 26.42
N SER A 124 16.36 3.02 25.41
CA SER A 124 15.34 2.01 25.65
C SER A 124 15.99 0.86 26.42
N PRO A 125 15.42 0.38 27.55
CA PRO A 125 15.92 -0.81 28.20
C PRO A 125 15.91 -1.92 27.16
N ARG A 126 17.09 -2.27 26.65
CA ARG A 126 17.34 -3.58 26.08
C ARG A 126 16.80 -4.50 27.16
N ALA A 127 15.77 -5.28 26.88
CA ALA A 127 15.29 -6.29 27.80
C ALA A 127 16.44 -7.28 28.03
N SER A 128 17.34 -6.90 28.92
CA SER A 128 18.50 -7.65 29.34
C SER A 128 17.96 -8.71 30.26
N SER A 129 18.06 -9.95 29.81
CA SER A 129 17.80 -11.16 30.58
C SER A 129 16.33 -11.38 30.97
N SER A 130 15.71 -12.31 30.25
CA SER A 130 14.53 -13.05 30.66
C SER A 130 14.78 -13.75 32.00
N THR A 131 14.48 -13.09 33.11
CA THR A 131 14.15 -13.77 34.38
C THR A 131 12.65 -13.61 34.59
N PRO A 132 11.85 -14.70 34.48
CA PRO A 132 10.40 -14.59 34.49
C PRO A 132 9.88 -14.57 35.92
N THR A 133 10.08 -13.47 36.65
CA THR A 133 9.42 -13.28 37.96
C THR A 133 9.44 -11.82 38.36
N SER A 134 8.51 -11.03 37.82
CA SER A 134 8.00 -9.81 38.48
C SER A 134 6.71 -9.35 37.78
N PRO A 135 5.59 -9.15 38.51
CA PRO A 135 4.34 -8.70 37.93
C PRO A 135 4.37 -7.17 37.75
N MET A 136 4.26 -6.67 36.52
CA MET A 136 4.08 -5.23 36.29
C MET A 136 2.90 -4.92 35.35
N ARG A 137 1.84 -4.45 36.01
CA ARG A 137 0.95 -3.32 35.70
C ARG A 137 0.42 -3.22 34.26
N ILE A 138 -0.89 -3.48 34.15
CA ILE A 138 -1.79 -3.03 33.08
C ILE A 138 -1.60 -1.52 32.90
N GLY A 139 -1.04 -1.08 31.76
CA GLY A 139 -0.83 0.35 31.49
C GLY A 139 0.21 0.72 30.43
N GLY A 140 0.94 -0.24 29.85
CA GLY A 140 1.89 0.03 28.76
C GLY A 140 1.26 -0.16 27.38
N ARG A 141 1.45 0.80 26.48
CA ARG A 141 1.11 0.69 25.05
C ARG A 141 1.69 -0.63 24.49
N PRO A 142 0.96 -1.38 23.64
CA PRO A 142 1.54 -2.53 22.95
C PRO A 142 2.71 -2.02 22.08
N GLY A 143 3.94 -2.34 22.49
CA GLY A 143 5.12 -2.11 21.66
C GLY A 143 5.00 -2.98 20.40
N LEU A 144 5.35 -2.40 19.25
CA LEU A 144 5.43 -3.13 17.99
C LEU A 144 6.33 -4.36 18.18
N THR A 145 5.74 -5.54 18.11
CA THR A 145 6.46 -6.81 18.20
C THR A 145 7.36 -6.95 16.97
N ARG A 146 8.66 -7.06 17.21
CA ARG A 146 9.67 -7.18 16.16
C ARG A 146 9.53 -8.54 15.49
N SER A 147 9.32 -8.57 14.18
CA SER A 147 9.32 -9.81 13.39
C SER A 147 10.64 -10.56 13.61
N GLY A 148 10.54 -11.85 13.95
CA GLY A 148 11.60 -12.67 14.54
C GLY A 148 12.71 -13.10 13.57
N SER A 149 13.17 -12.25 12.66
CA SER A 149 14.15 -12.61 11.62
C SER A 149 15.61 -12.42 12.01
N CYS A 150 15.94 -12.02 13.24
CA CYS A 150 17.34 -11.77 13.63
C CYS A 150 17.84 -12.78 14.65
N PHE A 151 18.66 -13.71 14.17
CA PHE A 151 19.58 -14.49 15.00
C PHE A 151 20.81 -13.62 15.33
N PRO A 152 21.12 -13.37 16.61
CA PRO A 152 22.40 -12.79 16.99
C PRO A 152 23.43 -13.92 17.01
N ALA A 153 24.28 -13.99 15.98
CA ALA A 153 25.45 -14.87 15.98
C ALA A 153 26.71 -14.00 16.07
N LEU A 154 27.25 -13.84 17.28
CA LEU A 154 28.69 -13.64 17.52
C LEU A 154 29.02 -14.24 18.90
N THR A 155 29.29 -15.54 18.94
CA THR A 155 30.08 -16.14 20.01
C THR A 155 31.55 -15.89 19.68
N GLY A 156 32.20 -15.00 20.44
CA GLY A 156 33.65 -14.86 20.41
C GLY A 156 34.29 -16.16 20.91
N VAL A 157 35.27 -16.66 20.16
CA VAL A 157 36.20 -17.69 20.62
C VAL A 157 37.45 -16.94 21.08
N GLU A 158 37.90 -17.32 22.27
CA GLU A 158 39.11 -16.89 22.98
C GLU A 158 40.40 -17.21 22.21
#